data_AF-A0A419UXA6-F1
#
_entry.id   AF-A0A419UXA6-F1
#
_cell.length_a   1.000
_cell.length_b   1.000
_cell.length_c   1.000
_cell.angle_alpha   90.00
_cell.angle_beta   90.00
_cell.angle_gamma   90.00
#
_symmetry.space_group_name_H-M   'P 1'
#
loop_
_entity.id
_entity.type
_entity.pdbx_description
1 polymer ?
#
loop_
_entity_poly.entity_id
_entity_poly.type
_entity_poly.pdbx_seq_one_letter_code
_entity_poly.pdbx_strand_id
1 'polypeptide(L)'
;MQYIFEIERITEKQPKDELQTRIAFVKAEVIHASEGTILYEMTIPVEYHYYGVYPDIKAIGKVVEDRKIKREAFFKLRRYIKKLRPFLELTEED
;
A
#
# COMPACT_ATOMS: atom_id res chain seq x y z
N MET A 1 3.58 14.75 -10.13
CA MET A 1 3.68 13.92 -8.91
C MET A 1 4.24 12.57 -9.26
N GLN A 2 5.27 12.15 -8.52
CA GLN A 2 5.81 10.81 -8.55
C GLN A 2 5.35 10.06 -7.29
N TYR A 3 5.17 8.75 -7.41
CA TYR A 3 4.74 7.88 -6.32
C TYR A 3 5.74 6.73 -6.22
N ILE A 4 6.36 6.57 -5.06
CA ILE A 4 7.28 5.48 -4.76
C ILE A 4 6.60 4.59 -3.72
N PHE A 5 6.69 3.27 -3.93
CA PHE A 5 6.13 2.27 -3.03
C PHE A 5 7.19 1.25 -2.67
N GLU A 6 7.29 0.94 -1.39
CA GLU A 6 8.20 -0.06 -0.82
C GLU A 6 7.41 -0.94 0.15
N ILE A 7 7.55 -2.25 0.02
CA ILE A 7 6.88 -3.20 0.91
C ILE A 7 7.79 -3.40 2.12
N GLU A 8 7.39 -2.88 3.28
CA GLU A 8 8.19 -2.96 4.51
C GLU A 8 8.06 -4.34 5.15
N ARG A 9 6.83 -4.87 5.21
CA ARG A 9 6.55 -6.19 5.77
C ARG A 9 5.23 -6.76 5.28
N ILE A 10 5.09 -8.07 5.37
CA ILE A 10 3.89 -8.82 5.01
C ILE A 10 3.52 -9.74 6.16
N THR A 11 2.28 -9.63 6.63
CA THR A 11 1.73 -10.48 7.70
C THR A 11 0.49 -11.21 7.22
N GLU A 12 0.08 -12.25 7.94
CA GLU A 12 -1.27 -12.80 7.81
C GLU A 12 -2.29 -11.85 8.45
N LYS A 13 -3.50 -11.79 7.89
CA LYS A 13 -4.62 -11.10 8.53
C LYS A 13 -5.03 -11.85 9.79
N GLN A 14 -5.34 -11.09 10.84
CA GLN A 14 -5.86 -11.61 12.10
C GLN A 14 -7.22 -10.94 12.40
N PRO A 15 -8.29 -11.72 12.70
CA PRO A 15 -8.34 -13.17 12.65
C PRO A 15 -8.19 -13.71 11.22
N LYS A 16 -7.72 -14.95 11.08
CA LYS A 16 -7.62 -15.63 9.79
C LYS A 16 -8.99 -15.73 9.14
N ASP A 17 -9.04 -15.46 7.83
CA ASP A 17 -10.23 -15.69 7.00
C ASP A 17 -10.02 -16.88 6.06
N GLU A 18 -11.12 -17.40 5.51
CA GLU A 18 -11.10 -18.52 4.55
C GLU A 18 -10.35 -18.19 3.25
N LEU A 19 -10.16 -16.91 2.97
CA LEU A 19 -9.47 -16.42 1.78
C LEU A 19 -7.95 -16.37 1.94
N GLN A 20 -7.43 -16.71 3.13
CA GLN A 20 -6.02 -16.61 3.48
C GLN A 20 -5.47 -15.21 3.20
N THR A 21 -6.22 -14.18 3.60
CA THR A 21 -5.83 -12.79 3.37
C THR A 21 -4.51 -12.46 4.07
N ARG A 22 -3.62 -11.83 3.32
CA ARG A 22 -2.36 -11.25 3.81
C ARG A 22 -2.48 -9.73 3.82
N ILE A 23 -1.67 -9.09 4.66
CA ILE A 23 -1.57 -7.65 4.78
C ILE A 23 -0.16 -7.24 4.40
N ALA A 24 0.01 -6.52 3.29
CA ALA A 24 1.27 -5.84 2.98
C ALA A 24 1.24 -4.45 3.61
N PHE A 25 2.25 -4.13 4.42
CA PHE A 25 2.49 -2.78 4.91
C PHE A 25 3.42 -2.08 3.93
N VAL A 26 2.90 -1.07 3.23
CA VAL A 26 3.59 -0.44 2.12
C VAL A 26 3.93 0.99 2.47
N LYS A 27 5.21 1.31 2.59
CA LYS A 27 5.69 2.69 2.64
C LYS A 27 5.42 3.35 1.30
N ALA A 28 4.79 4.51 1.34
CA ALA A 28 4.42 5.28 0.17
C ALA A 28 4.92 6.72 0.31
N GLU A 29 5.69 7.15 -0.69
CA GLU A 29 6.19 8.53 -0.81
C GLU A 29 5.54 9.20 -2.03
N VAL A 30 5.01 10.40 -1.83
CA VAL A 30 4.46 11.25 -2.89
C VAL A 30 5.39 12.44 -3.08
N ILE A 31 5.99 12.56 -4.26
CA ILE A 31 7.06 13.52 -4.53
C ILE A 31 6.61 14.56 -5.56
N HIS A 32 6.91 15.83 -5.29
CA HIS A 32 6.75 16.92 -6.24
C HIS A 32 7.80 16.79 -7.34
N ALA A 33 7.36 16.42 -8.55
CA ALA A 33 8.27 15.97 -9.61
C ALA A 33 9.27 17.02 -10.11
N SER A 34 8.96 18.31 -10.00
CA SER A 34 9.86 19.38 -10.43
C SER A 34 10.84 19.84 -9.35
N GLU A 35 10.55 19.57 -8.08
CA GLU A 35 11.34 20.06 -6.94
C GLU A 35 12.09 18.94 -6.22
N GLY A 36 11.69 17.68 -6.41
CA GLY A 36 12.23 16.53 -5.68
C GLY A 36 11.76 16.45 -4.22
N THR A 37 10.94 17.39 -3.76
CA THR A 37 10.44 17.44 -2.39
C THR A 37 9.40 16.35 -2.12
N ILE A 38 9.57 15.59 -1.04
CA ILE A 38 8.57 14.66 -0.52
C ILE A 38 7.42 15.49 0.07
N LEU A 39 6.23 15.37 -0.52
CA LEU A 39 5.01 16.05 -0.06
C LEU A 39 4.32 15.25 1.05
N TYR A 40 4.32 13.93 0.89
CA TYR A 40 3.69 13.01 1.83
C TYR A 40 4.50 11.72 1.94
N GLU A 41 4.62 11.21 3.15
CA GLU A 41 5.17 9.90 3.46
C GLU A 41 4.20 9.19 4.42
N MET A 42 3.86 7.93 4.13
CA MET A 42 2.94 7.15 4.96
C MET A 42 3.11 5.65 4.75
N THR A 43 2.84 4.85 5.78
CA THR A 43 2.69 3.39 5.63
C THR A 43 1.22 3.03 5.46
N ILE A 44 0.90 2.32 4.39
CA ILE A 44 -0.46 1.94 4.00
C ILE A 44 -0.61 0.42 4.11
N PRO A 45 -1.50 -0.07 4.99
CA PRO A 45 -1.90 -1.47 4.99
C PRO A 45 -2.68 -1.79 3.71
N VAL A 46 -2.33 -2.89 3.05
CA VAL A 46 -3.00 -3.38 1.86
C VAL A 46 -3.39 -4.83 2.08
N GLU A 47 -4.68 -5.08 2.25
CA GLU A 47 -5.20 -6.44 2.28
C GLU A 47 -5.19 -7.03 0.87
N TYR A 48 -4.69 -8.25 0.73
CA TYR A 48 -4.71 -8.96 -0.53
C TYR A 48 -4.85 -10.47 -0.35
N HIS A 49 -5.51 -11.09 -1.32
CA HIS A 49 -5.69 -12.53 -1.46
C HIS A 49 -5.86 -12.84 -2.95
N TYR A 50 -6.16 -14.08 -3.30
CA TYR A 50 -6.28 -14.52 -4.70
C TYR A 50 -7.27 -13.68 -5.55
N TYR A 51 -8.43 -13.32 -4.98
CA TYR A 51 -9.49 -12.61 -5.69
C TYR A 51 -9.34 -11.07 -5.71
N GLY A 52 -8.54 -10.48 -4.81
CA GLY A 52 -8.58 -9.03 -4.62
C GLY A 52 -7.35 -8.40 -3.97
N VAL A 53 -7.31 -7.07 -4.09
CA VAL A 53 -6.31 -6.18 -3.49
C VAL A 53 -7.03 -4.92 -3.06
N TYR A 54 -6.90 -4.57 -1.78
CA TYR A 54 -7.68 -3.55 -1.08
C TYR A 54 -6.75 -2.71 -0.20
N PRO A 55 -6.20 -1.60 -0.75
CA PRO A 55 -5.48 -0.63 0.06
C PRO A 55 -6.40 0.06 1.07
N ASP A 56 -5.92 0.35 2.27
CA ASP A 56 -6.70 1.12 3.24
C ASP A 56 -6.75 2.61 2.85
N ILE A 57 -7.90 3.02 2.28
CA ILE A 57 -8.16 4.41 1.90
C ILE A 57 -8.18 5.37 3.11
N LYS A 58 -8.53 4.88 4.32
CA LYS A 58 -8.54 5.69 5.53
C LYS A 58 -7.12 6.00 5.98
N ALA A 59 -6.20 5.03 5.88
CA ALA A 59 -4.78 5.25 6.16
C ALA A 59 -4.19 6.36 5.27
N ILE A 60 -4.48 6.32 3.96
CA ILE A 60 -4.08 7.40 3.03
C ILE A 60 -4.71 8.73 3.45
N GLY A 61 -5.99 8.71 3.83
CA GLY A 61 -6.74 9.91 4.19
C GLY A 61 -6.33 10.59 5.49
N LYS A 62 -5.55 9.93 6.36
CA LYS A 62 -4.98 10.53 7.58
C LYS A 62 -3.82 11.48 7.27
N VAL A 63 -3.13 11.28 6.15
CA VAL A 63 -1.93 12.03 5.77
C VAL A 63 -2.20 12.93 4.56
N VAL A 64 -2.98 12.45 3.61
CA VAL A 64 -3.31 13.17 2.38
C VAL A 64 -4.73 13.72 2.47
N GLU A 65 -4.86 15.04 2.58
CA GLU A 65 -6.17 15.70 2.55
C GLU A 65 -6.72 15.84 1.12
N ASP A 66 -5.83 16.12 0.15
CA ASP A 66 -6.20 16.32 -1.25
C ASP A 66 -6.86 15.06 -1.84
N ARG A 67 -8.09 15.23 -2.33
CA ARG A 67 -8.92 14.14 -2.86
C ARG A 67 -8.33 13.50 -4.13
N LYS A 68 -7.66 14.28 -4.97
CA LYS A 68 -7.05 13.79 -6.22
C LYS A 68 -5.82 12.94 -5.90
N ILE A 69 -4.92 13.43 -5.05
CA ILE A 69 -3.72 12.69 -4.64
C ILE A 69 -4.12 11.40 -3.92
N LYS A 70 -5.09 11.48 -3.00
CA LYS A 70 -5.63 10.32 -2.28
C LYS A 70 -6.14 9.24 -3.23
N ARG A 71 -6.93 9.63 -4.24
CA ARG A 71 -7.46 8.72 -5.25
C ARG A 71 -6.36 8.11 -6.11
N GLU A 72 -5.40 8.92 -6.56
CA GLU A 72 -4.27 8.43 -7.37
C GLU A 72 -3.38 7.46 -6.59
N ALA A 73 -3.01 7.80 -5.35
CA ALA A 73 -2.22 6.94 -4.46
C ALA A 73 -2.91 5.57 -4.30
N PHE A 74 -4.21 5.55 -4.00
CA PHE A 74 -5.00 4.33 -3.87
C PHE A 74 -4.94 3.44 -5.11
N PHE A 75 -5.21 4.01 -6.30
CA PHE A 75 -5.23 3.20 -7.53
C PHE A 75 -3.84 2.72 -7.95
N LYS A 76 -2.81 3.55 -7.77
CA LYS A 76 -1.43 3.17 -8.10
C LYS A 76 -0.93 2.08 -7.15
N LEU A 77 -1.17 2.21 -5.85
CA LEU A 77 -0.81 1.22 -4.85
C LEU A 77 -1.54 -0.12 -5.10
N ARG A 78 -2.85 -0.07 -5.38
CA ARG A 78 -3.63 -1.27 -5.74
C ARG A 78 -3.02 -1.99 -6.95
N ARG A 79 -2.61 -1.25 -7.97
CA ARG A 79 -2.01 -1.82 -9.19
C ARG A 79 -0.61 -2.38 -8.92
N TYR A 80 0.17 -1.72 -8.08
CA TYR A 80 1.49 -2.16 -7.64
C TYR A 80 1.41 -3.52 -6.93
N ILE A 81 0.60 -3.61 -5.87
CA ILE A 81 0.44 -4.88 -5.12
C ILE A 81 -0.19 -5.97 -5.98
N LYS A 82 -1.17 -5.66 -6.84
CA LYS A 82 -1.77 -6.66 -7.74
C LYS A 82 -0.73 -7.35 -8.65
N LYS A 83 0.30 -6.63 -9.10
CA LYS A 83 1.37 -7.19 -9.93
C LYS A 83 2.33 -8.06 -9.14
N LEU A 84 2.65 -7.64 -7.91
CA LEU A 84 3.64 -8.32 -7.07
C LEU A 84 3.07 -9.48 -6.28
N ARG A 85 1.76 -9.51 -6.02
CA ARG A 85 1.07 -10.50 -5.19
C ARG A 85 1.55 -11.95 -5.35
N PRO A 86 1.81 -12.50 -6.55
CA PRO A 86 2.28 -13.88 -6.70
C PRO A 86 3.64 -14.16 -6.05
N PHE A 87 4.42 -13.11 -5.77
CA PHE A 87 5.79 -13.17 -5.26
C PHE A 87 5.91 -12.62 -3.83
N LEU A 88 4.79 -12.24 -3.20
CA LEU A 88 4.80 -11.66 -1.87
C LEU A 88 4.72 -12.77 -0.83
N GLU A 89 5.82 -12.97 -0.11
CA GLU A 89 5.96 -13.96 0.96
C GLU A 89 5.83 -13.30 2.33
N LEU A 90 5.51 -14.08 3.36
CA LEU A 90 5.46 -13.56 4.72
C LEU A 90 6.87 -13.09 5.12
N THR A 91 6.94 -11.94 5.79
CA THR A 91 8.21 -11.50 6.36
C THR A 91 8.49 -12.37 7.57
N GLU A 92 9.62 -13.09 7.56
CA GLU A 92 10.09 -13.82 8.73
C GLU A 92 10.35 -12.81 9.86
N GLU A 93 9.79 -13.05 11.04
CA GLU A 93 10.16 -12.32 12.25
C GLU A 93 11.47 -12.95 12.76
N ASP A 94 12.59 -12.23 12.64
CA ASP A 94 13.85 -12.55 13.33
C ASP A 94 13.71 -12.43 14.86
#